data_AF-A0ABD6TNB2-F1
#
_entry.id   AF-A0ABD6TNB2-F1
#
_cell.length_a   1.000
_cell.length_b   1.000
_cell.length_c   1.000
_cell.angle_alpha   90.00
_cell.angle_beta   90.00
_cell.angle_gamma   90.00
#
_symmetry.space_group_name_H-M   'P 1'
#
loop_
_entity.id
_entity.type
_entity.pdbx_description
1 polymer ?
#
loop_
_entity_poly.entity_id
_entity_poly.type
_entity_poly.pdbx_seq_one_letter_code
_entity_poly.pdbx_strand_id
1 'polypeptide(L)'
;MKSIKFKVESLRRVPNPYGIFMEDSKKKSPEMYFVIVDVQDVPTDIPTKTNPREQNLRTKVASRIRDGLMADDQSFFLLNRGMLVSAKDVKFDNVNSEVTIFIEDESVHGNVDGGHTYKTILNNREKLALGNKQFVKIEILTGIEDIFEDVAAARNTSVQVQDKAIAELKKKFDIIKETIKNEPFSEDIAYRENEEKNIDVADILTVLFMFNLEKHNARDKMAVSSYSSKNTCIKDYTQAYDKYEENKNKNNNPYYKMRSVMIDIFKLYDLIERSMAKKYREGNNNGAYGRVKGVEVAKSEAKFKSKFYGYEMDHKTPKGFLYPILGAFRALLEEKDGSYSWKADPFEYFEELGKNLVVDTIERSRSLGNNPNAVGKDTNHWKQLYNNVLTQYLLKQLG
;
A
#
# COMPACT_ATOMS: atom_id res chain seq x y z
N MET A 1 -9.29 -18.93 32.90
CA MET A 1 -9.73 -17.53 32.82
C MET A 1 -8.80 -16.67 33.67
N LYS A 2 -8.02 -15.80 33.03
CA LYS A 2 -7.12 -14.82 33.65
C LYS A 2 -7.86 -13.50 33.84
N SER A 3 -7.59 -12.76 34.91
CA SER A 3 -8.13 -11.41 35.13
C SER A 3 -7.00 -10.39 35.22
N ILE A 4 -7.15 -9.26 34.54
CA ILE A 4 -6.18 -8.16 34.54
C ILE A 4 -6.88 -6.93 35.10
N LYS A 5 -6.33 -6.36 36.18
CA LYS A 5 -6.90 -5.21 36.90
C LYS A 5 -5.98 -3.99 36.76
N PHE A 6 -6.55 -2.84 36.45
CA PHE A 6 -5.80 -1.59 36.32
C PHE A 6 -6.68 -0.37 36.62
N LYS A 7 -6.04 0.73 37.02
CA LYS A 7 -6.70 2.00 37.36
C LYS A 7 -7.05 2.77 36.09
N VAL A 8 -8.17 3.50 36.12
CA VAL A 8 -8.62 4.34 35.01
C VAL A 8 -9.02 5.73 35.50
N GLU A 9 -8.83 6.75 34.68
CA GLU A 9 -9.31 8.11 34.95
C GLU A 9 -10.80 8.26 34.59
N SER A 10 -11.25 7.52 33.59
CA SER A 10 -12.66 7.47 33.22
C SER A 10 -12.99 6.19 32.48
N LEU A 11 -14.26 5.78 32.58
CA LEU A 11 -14.86 4.70 31.82
C LEU A 11 -16.20 5.17 31.24
N ARG A 12 -16.43 4.86 29.96
CA ARG A 12 -17.72 4.98 29.30
C ARG A 12 -18.11 3.63 28.72
N ARG A 13 -19.22 3.07 29.19
CA ARG A 13 -19.88 1.92 28.55
C ARG A 13 -20.80 2.42 27.44
N VAL A 14 -20.73 1.78 26.28
CA VAL A 14 -21.61 1.98 25.14
C VAL A 14 -22.37 0.66 24.96
N PRO A 15 -23.66 0.60 25.35
CA PRO A 15 -24.45 -0.62 25.18
C PRO A 15 -24.69 -0.90 23.70
N ASN A 16 -24.94 -2.16 23.38
CA ASN A 16 -25.32 -2.55 22.02
C ASN A 16 -26.67 -1.91 21.64
N PRO A 17 -26.78 -1.21 20.49
CA PRO A 17 -28.03 -0.56 20.08
C PRO A 17 -29.15 -1.56 19.74
N TYR A 18 -28.83 -2.84 19.54
CA TYR A 18 -29.79 -3.90 19.23
C TYR A 18 -30.27 -4.70 20.47
N GLY A 19 -29.96 -4.23 21.68
CA GLY A 19 -30.40 -4.85 22.92
C GLY A 19 -29.35 -5.71 23.62
N ILE A 20 -29.69 -6.23 24.80
CA ILE A 20 -28.74 -6.91 25.72
C ILE A 20 -28.41 -8.34 25.26
N PHE A 21 -29.31 -8.97 24.52
CA PHE A 21 -29.15 -10.33 24.02
C PHE A 21 -29.41 -10.37 22.52
N MET A 22 -28.67 -11.22 21.80
CA MET A 22 -28.96 -11.53 20.40
C MET A 22 -30.21 -12.40 20.29
N GLU A 23 -31.18 -11.97 19.47
CA GLU A 23 -32.49 -12.63 19.34
C GLU A 23 -32.38 -14.11 18.95
N ASP A 24 -31.43 -14.46 18.07
CA ASP A 24 -31.29 -15.81 17.53
C ASP A 24 -30.57 -16.79 18.46
N SER A 25 -29.71 -16.31 19.37
CA SER A 25 -28.78 -17.17 20.12
C SER A 25 -28.91 -17.08 21.64
N LYS A 26 -29.70 -16.13 22.17
CA LYS A 26 -29.76 -15.79 23.60
C LYS A 26 -28.39 -15.50 24.23
N LYS A 27 -27.33 -15.30 23.43
CA LYS A 27 -26.02 -14.84 23.90
C LYS A 27 -26.08 -13.35 24.21
N LYS A 28 -25.26 -12.92 25.17
CA LYS A 28 -25.10 -11.50 25.51
C LYS A 28 -24.57 -10.77 24.28
N SER A 29 -25.22 -9.67 23.92
CA SER A 29 -24.82 -8.85 22.78
C SER A 29 -23.43 -8.23 22.99
N PRO A 30 -22.66 -7.98 21.92
CA PRO A 30 -21.37 -7.33 22.03
C PRO A 30 -21.46 -5.98 22.74
N GLU A 31 -20.56 -5.70 23.67
CA GLU A 31 -20.50 -4.42 24.37
C GLU A 31 -19.17 -3.71 24.13
N MET A 32 -19.20 -2.38 24.21
CA MET A 32 -18.04 -1.54 23.98
C MET A 32 -17.80 -0.66 25.20
N TYR A 33 -16.54 -0.59 25.63
CA TYR A 33 -16.10 0.25 26.73
C TYR A 33 -14.94 1.12 26.25
N PHE A 34 -14.99 2.40 26.56
CA PHE A 34 -13.87 3.31 26.37
C PHE A 34 -13.32 3.69 27.73
N VAL A 35 -12.03 3.45 27.94
CA VAL A 35 -11.33 3.84 29.17
C VAL A 35 -10.16 4.74 28.85
N ILE A 36 -9.93 5.71 29.74
CA ILE A 36 -8.74 6.57 29.73
C ILE A 36 -7.83 6.09 30.85
N VAL A 37 -6.60 5.75 30.51
CA VAL A 37 -5.64 5.12 31.43
C VAL A 37 -4.39 5.99 31.48
N ASP A 38 -3.88 6.25 32.69
CA ASP A 38 -2.53 6.79 32.83
C ASP A 38 -1.54 5.77 32.25
N VAL A 39 -0.58 6.21 31.43
CA VAL A 39 0.40 5.31 30.83
C VAL A 39 1.20 4.51 31.87
N GLN A 40 1.31 5.02 33.10
CA GLN A 40 1.90 4.30 34.24
C GLN A 40 1.05 3.11 34.70
N ASP A 41 -0.27 3.23 34.63
CA ASP A 41 -1.23 2.21 35.08
C ASP A 41 -1.60 1.19 33.98
N VAL A 42 -1.08 1.35 32.76
CA VAL A 42 -1.29 0.39 31.67
C VAL A 42 -0.75 -1.00 32.08
N PRO A 43 -1.55 -2.07 32.05
CA PRO A 43 -1.11 -3.39 32.49
C PRO A 43 -0.04 -3.98 31.57
N THR A 44 0.92 -4.73 32.11
CA THR A 44 2.07 -5.30 31.36
C THR A 44 1.77 -6.64 30.69
N ASP A 45 0.62 -7.24 30.99
CA ASP A 45 0.35 -8.65 30.75
C ASP A 45 -0.91 -8.90 29.88
N ILE A 46 -1.31 -7.90 29.07
CA ILE A 46 -2.32 -8.07 28.03
C ILE A 46 -1.76 -9.00 26.94
N PRO A 47 -2.40 -10.14 26.64
CA PRO A 47 -1.97 -11.02 25.57
C PRO A 47 -1.97 -10.28 24.22
N THR A 48 -0.91 -10.45 23.42
CA THR A 48 -0.78 -9.78 22.11
C THR A 48 -0.99 -10.73 20.93
N LYS A 49 -1.28 -12.01 21.18
CA LYS A 49 -1.45 -13.05 20.16
C LYS A 49 -2.63 -12.77 19.22
N THR A 50 -3.62 -12.05 19.71
CA THR A 50 -4.78 -11.56 18.95
C THR A 50 -4.47 -10.43 17.97
N ASN A 51 -3.30 -9.80 18.06
CA ASN A 51 -2.90 -8.76 17.13
C ASN A 51 -2.27 -9.40 15.89
N PRO A 52 -2.83 -9.21 14.68
CA PRO A 52 -2.26 -9.79 13.46
C PRO A 52 -0.95 -9.12 13.01
N ARG A 53 -0.56 -7.99 13.61
CA ARG A 53 0.68 -7.25 13.27
C ARG A 53 1.80 -7.55 14.24
N GLU A 54 2.98 -7.87 13.71
CA GLU A 54 4.21 -7.80 14.48
C GLU A 54 4.52 -6.36 14.91
N GLN A 55 4.86 -6.17 16.18
CA GLN A 55 5.16 -4.85 16.72
C GLN A 55 6.66 -4.55 16.62
N ASN A 56 7.08 -4.08 15.43
CA ASN A 56 8.46 -3.66 15.20
C ASN A 56 8.66 -2.20 15.63
N LEU A 57 9.42 -2.01 16.71
CA LEU A 57 9.69 -0.69 17.29
C LEU A 57 10.65 0.18 16.46
N ARG A 58 11.26 -0.36 15.39
CA ARG A 58 12.13 0.39 14.48
C ARG A 58 11.35 1.13 13.39
N THR A 59 10.03 0.96 13.32
CA THR A 59 9.20 1.62 12.29
C THR A 59 9.02 3.11 12.54
N LYS A 60 8.77 3.88 11.46
CA LYS A 60 8.45 5.32 11.57
C LYS A 60 7.21 5.59 12.43
N VAL A 61 6.25 4.68 12.45
CA VAL A 61 5.04 4.77 13.28
C VAL A 61 5.40 4.65 14.75
N ALA A 62 6.20 3.65 15.13
CA ALA A 62 6.68 3.48 16.50
C ALA A 62 7.50 4.70 16.97
N SER A 63 8.37 5.24 16.11
CA SER A 63 9.12 6.47 16.43
C SER A 63 8.18 7.63 16.73
N ARG A 64 7.18 7.91 15.88
CA ARG A 64 6.23 9.01 16.12
C ARG A 64 5.41 8.83 17.40
N ILE A 65 4.99 7.61 17.69
CA ILE A 65 4.26 7.31 18.94
C ILE A 65 5.18 7.58 20.14
N ARG A 66 6.43 7.13 20.09
CA ARG A 66 7.41 7.39 21.16
C ARG A 66 7.65 8.87 21.33
N ASP A 67 7.90 9.60 20.24
CA ASP A 67 8.19 11.03 20.30
C ASP A 67 6.99 11.80 20.88
N GLY A 68 5.76 11.42 20.54
CA GLY A 68 4.55 11.98 21.15
C GLY A 68 4.34 11.58 22.61
N LEU A 69 4.71 10.36 23.01
CA LEU A 69 4.64 9.91 24.40
C LEU A 69 5.64 10.67 25.29
N MET A 70 6.83 10.95 24.76
CA MET A 70 7.90 11.67 25.47
C MET A 70 7.71 13.19 25.46
N ALA A 71 6.80 13.71 24.64
CA ALA A 71 6.48 15.13 24.62
C ALA A 71 5.84 15.53 25.95
N ASP A 72 6.25 16.68 26.49
CA ASP A 72 5.69 17.25 27.73
C ASP A 72 4.68 18.36 27.40
N ASP A 73 3.71 18.03 26.54
CA ASP A 73 2.70 18.95 26.04
C ASP A 73 1.26 18.44 26.26
N GLN A 74 1.11 17.33 26.99
CA GLN A 74 -0.17 16.67 27.32
C GLN A 74 -1.02 16.27 26.10
N SER A 75 -0.45 16.25 24.90
CA SER A 75 -1.19 16.01 23.65
C SER A 75 -1.35 14.54 23.28
N PHE A 76 -0.60 13.63 23.92
CA PHE A 76 -0.48 12.24 23.48
C PHE A 76 -1.83 11.53 23.37
N PHE A 77 -2.73 11.67 24.37
CA PHE A 77 -4.03 11.00 24.36
C PHE A 77 -4.98 11.50 23.26
N LEU A 78 -4.77 12.73 22.77
CA LEU A 78 -5.53 13.32 21.66
C LEU A 78 -4.96 12.85 20.32
N LEU A 79 -3.64 12.89 20.16
CA LEU A 79 -2.95 12.58 18.91
C LEU A 79 -2.79 11.08 18.65
N ASN A 80 -2.71 10.27 19.72
CA ASN A 80 -2.63 8.82 19.62
C ASN A 80 -4.03 8.21 19.45
N ARG A 81 -4.13 7.20 18.56
CA ARG A 81 -5.39 6.48 18.30
C ARG A 81 -5.82 5.59 19.47
N GLY A 82 -4.89 5.15 20.30
CA GLY A 82 -5.12 4.29 21.45
C GLY A 82 -4.84 2.80 21.18
N MET A 83 -5.50 1.96 21.97
CA MET A 83 -5.46 0.50 21.87
C MET A 83 -6.88 -0.06 21.73
N LEU A 84 -7.01 -1.20 21.05
CA LEU A 84 -8.22 -2.01 21.03
C LEU A 84 -7.93 -3.35 21.71
N VAL A 85 -8.79 -3.75 22.65
CA VAL A 85 -8.67 -4.98 23.40
C VAL A 85 -9.97 -5.78 23.28
N SER A 86 -9.85 -7.07 23.00
CA SER A 86 -10.96 -8.02 23.12
C SER A 86 -10.88 -8.69 24.48
N ALA A 87 -12.00 -8.80 25.17
CA ALA A 87 -12.09 -9.44 26.49
C ALA A 87 -13.38 -10.25 26.64
N LYS A 88 -13.36 -11.23 27.53
CA LYS A 88 -14.54 -12.04 27.84
C LYS A 88 -15.62 -11.22 28.53
N ASP A 89 -15.20 -10.44 29.52
CA ASP A 89 -16.07 -9.59 30.33
C ASP A 89 -15.27 -8.42 30.92
N VAL A 90 -15.99 -7.40 31.37
CA VAL A 90 -15.42 -6.20 32.00
C VAL A 90 -16.20 -5.88 33.28
N LYS A 91 -15.48 -5.73 34.40
CA LYS A 91 -16.03 -5.21 35.65
C LYS A 91 -15.40 -3.87 35.99
N PHE A 92 -16.21 -2.93 36.47
CA PHE A 92 -15.75 -1.62 36.91
C PHE A 92 -16.08 -1.43 38.38
N ASP A 93 -15.05 -1.07 39.16
CA ASP A 93 -15.15 -0.67 40.55
C ASP A 93 -15.15 0.86 40.62
N ASN A 94 -16.34 1.45 40.81
CA ASN A 94 -16.52 2.90 40.88
C ASN A 94 -15.83 3.53 42.10
N VAL A 95 -15.58 2.76 43.17
CA VAL A 95 -14.99 3.30 44.42
C VAL A 95 -13.50 3.53 44.24
N ASN A 96 -12.83 2.57 43.61
CA ASN A 96 -11.38 2.61 43.39
C ASN A 96 -10.98 3.13 42.01
N SER A 97 -11.96 3.39 41.13
CA SER A 97 -11.76 3.70 39.70
C SER A 97 -10.90 2.63 39.01
N GLU A 98 -11.23 1.37 39.24
CA GLU A 98 -10.48 0.22 38.70
C GLU A 98 -11.32 -0.59 37.73
N VAL A 99 -10.71 -0.93 36.59
CA VAL A 99 -11.28 -1.83 35.59
C VAL A 99 -10.62 -3.20 35.72
N THR A 100 -11.43 -4.25 35.71
CA THR A 100 -10.98 -5.64 35.58
C THR A 100 -11.48 -6.20 34.27
N ILE A 101 -10.55 -6.62 33.40
CA ILE A 101 -10.86 -7.35 32.18
C ILE A 101 -10.60 -8.85 32.40
N PHE A 102 -11.47 -9.69 31.84
CA PHE A 102 -11.34 -11.14 31.92
C PHE A 102 -10.90 -11.70 30.56
N ILE A 103 -9.90 -12.56 30.56
CA ILE A 103 -9.32 -13.23 29.40
C ILE A 103 -9.56 -14.73 29.57
N GLU A 104 -10.32 -15.33 28.67
CA GLU A 104 -10.63 -16.77 28.72
C GLU A 104 -9.81 -17.55 27.70
N ASP A 105 -9.85 -17.10 26.45
CA ASP A 105 -9.14 -17.66 25.30
C ASP A 105 -8.22 -16.60 24.67
N GLU A 106 -6.90 -16.80 24.71
CA GLU A 106 -5.90 -15.87 24.14
C GLU A 106 -5.84 -15.88 22.61
N SER A 107 -6.57 -16.76 21.93
CA SER A 107 -6.71 -16.73 20.47
C SER A 107 -7.67 -15.63 20.00
N VAL A 108 -8.60 -15.21 20.87
CA VAL A 108 -9.63 -14.19 20.56
C VAL A 108 -9.70 -13.04 21.58
N HIS A 109 -9.08 -13.18 22.76
CA HIS A 109 -8.99 -12.13 23.79
C HIS A 109 -7.56 -11.61 23.95
N GLY A 110 -7.41 -10.30 24.02
CA GLY A 110 -6.12 -9.61 24.11
C GLY A 110 -6.09 -8.34 23.27
N ASN A 111 -4.89 -7.83 22.99
CA ASN A 111 -4.68 -6.67 22.14
C ASN A 111 -5.01 -6.98 20.67
N VAL A 112 -6.02 -6.34 20.12
CA VAL A 112 -6.46 -6.50 18.73
C VAL A 112 -5.81 -5.49 17.80
N ASP A 113 -5.66 -4.23 18.25
CA ASP A 113 -5.02 -3.13 17.53
C ASP A 113 -4.28 -2.20 18.53
N GLY A 114 -3.35 -1.39 18.04
CA GLY A 114 -2.55 -0.48 18.86
C GLY A 114 -1.36 -1.16 19.55
N GLY A 115 -0.91 -2.32 19.08
CA GLY A 115 0.23 -3.05 19.67
C GLY A 115 1.53 -2.23 19.70
N HIS A 116 1.77 -1.35 18.72
CA HIS A 116 2.90 -0.41 18.73
C HIS A 116 2.77 0.64 19.84
N THR A 117 1.56 1.15 20.09
CA THR A 117 1.26 2.03 21.23
C THR A 117 1.55 1.31 22.53
N TYR A 118 1.02 0.10 22.68
CA TYR A 118 1.19 -0.72 23.87
C TYR A 118 2.67 -0.96 24.21
N LYS A 119 3.45 -1.52 23.27
CA LYS A 119 4.87 -1.78 23.51
C LYS A 119 5.69 -0.51 23.73
N THR A 120 5.38 0.57 23.00
CA THR A 120 6.08 1.86 23.18
C THR A 120 5.84 2.42 24.58
N ILE A 121 4.60 2.34 25.10
CA ILE A 121 4.28 2.75 26.47
C ILE A 121 5.10 1.91 27.47
N LEU A 122 5.01 0.59 27.39
CA LEU A 122 5.71 -0.29 28.34
C LEU A 122 7.23 -0.06 28.37
N ASN A 123 7.84 0.23 27.21
CA ASN A 123 9.29 0.41 27.10
C ASN A 123 9.80 1.80 27.50
N ASN A 124 8.92 2.79 27.67
CA ASN A 124 9.33 4.18 27.85
C ASN A 124 8.62 4.93 28.98
N ARG A 125 7.53 4.41 29.55
CA ARG A 125 6.79 5.09 30.63
C ARG A 125 7.65 5.41 31.86
N GLU A 126 8.65 4.58 32.16
CA GLU A 126 9.61 4.81 33.26
C GLU A 126 10.62 5.94 32.97
N LYS A 127 10.73 6.37 31.70
CA LYS A 127 11.64 7.44 31.26
C LYS A 127 10.96 8.80 31.19
N LEU A 128 9.66 8.87 31.46
CA LEU A 128 8.93 10.13 31.45
C LEU A 128 9.50 11.06 32.53
N ALA A 129 9.59 12.35 32.21
CA ALA A 129 10.04 13.35 33.16
C ALA A 129 9.12 13.37 34.40
N LEU A 130 9.70 13.65 35.57
CA LEU A 130 8.94 13.71 36.81
C LEU A 130 7.81 14.76 36.68
N GLY A 131 6.56 14.32 36.83
CA GLY A 131 5.37 15.18 36.68
C GLY A 131 4.76 15.22 35.27
N ASN A 132 5.41 14.65 34.25
CA ASN A 132 4.82 14.50 32.92
C ASN A 132 3.77 13.36 32.92
N LYS A 133 2.51 13.72 33.16
CA LYS A 133 1.38 12.79 33.18
C LYS A 133 0.80 12.63 31.78
N GLN A 134 0.81 11.41 31.26
CA GLN A 134 0.33 11.07 29.92
C GLN A 134 -0.77 10.02 30.00
N PHE A 135 -1.71 10.07 29.05
CA PHE A 135 -2.86 9.15 29.02
C PHE A 135 -2.99 8.43 27.68
N VAL A 136 -3.58 7.25 27.70
CA VAL A 136 -3.92 6.48 26.51
C VAL A 136 -5.39 6.04 26.54
N LYS A 137 -6.03 6.06 25.38
CA LYS A 137 -7.38 5.52 25.17
C LYS A 137 -7.29 4.01 24.98
N ILE A 138 -8.08 3.23 25.71
CA ILE A 138 -8.27 1.80 25.45
C ILE A 138 -9.75 1.56 25.15
N GLU A 139 -10.06 1.07 23.96
CA GLU A 139 -11.36 0.53 23.58
C GLU A 139 -11.37 -0.96 23.94
N ILE A 140 -12.37 -1.42 24.69
CA ILE A 140 -12.53 -2.81 25.09
C ILE A 140 -13.84 -3.33 24.51
N LEU A 141 -13.78 -4.44 23.78
CA LEU A 141 -14.93 -5.15 23.22
C LEU A 141 -15.15 -6.47 23.94
N THR A 142 -16.39 -6.79 24.27
CA THR A 142 -16.80 -8.10 24.81
C THR A 142 -17.84 -8.74 23.91
N GLY A 143 -17.97 -10.08 23.96
CA GLY A 143 -18.99 -10.81 23.21
C GLY A 143 -18.77 -10.84 21.69
N ILE A 144 -17.54 -10.62 21.22
CA ILE A 144 -17.19 -10.57 19.78
C ILE A 144 -16.53 -11.85 19.28
N GLU A 145 -16.44 -12.91 20.09
CA GLU A 145 -15.68 -14.12 19.77
C GLU A 145 -16.08 -14.73 18.41
N ASP A 146 -17.38 -14.73 18.08
CA ASP A 146 -17.92 -15.28 16.84
C ASP A 146 -17.56 -14.43 15.59
N ILE A 147 -17.23 -13.14 15.75
CA ILE A 147 -16.91 -12.19 14.66
C ILE A 147 -15.51 -11.58 14.84
N PHE A 148 -14.67 -12.21 15.66
CA PHE A 148 -13.40 -11.65 16.11
C PHE A 148 -12.48 -11.32 14.92
N GLU A 149 -12.36 -12.25 13.97
CA GLU A 149 -11.51 -12.08 12.78
C GLU A 149 -11.93 -10.88 11.93
N ASP A 150 -13.24 -10.70 11.73
CA ASP A 150 -13.79 -9.57 10.96
C ASP A 150 -13.53 -8.23 11.65
N VAL A 151 -13.73 -8.17 12.97
CA VAL A 151 -13.45 -6.98 13.78
C VAL A 151 -11.96 -6.66 13.76
N ALA A 152 -11.10 -7.67 13.95
CA ALA A 152 -9.66 -7.51 13.90
C ALA A 152 -9.20 -7.01 12.52
N ALA A 153 -9.73 -7.57 11.44
CA ALA A 153 -9.44 -7.14 10.08
C ALA A 153 -9.86 -5.68 9.83
N ALA A 154 -11.11 -5.32 10.17
CA ALA A 154 -11.65 -3.98 9.93
C ALA A 154 -10.93 -2.88 10.72
N ARG A 155 -10.44 -3.20 11.93
CA ARG A 155 -9.79 -2.22 12.82
C ARG A 155 -8.32 -2.02 12.48
N ASN A 156 -7.64 -3.07 12.02
CA ASN A 156 -6.22 -3.04 11.68
C ASN A 156 -5.90 -2.45 10.30
N THR A 157 -6.83 -2.35 9.36
CA THR A 157 -6.48 -2.01 7.98
C THR A 157 -6.52 -0.51 7.69
N SER A 158 -5.42 0.01 7.13
CA SER A 158 -5.60 0.98 6.05
C SER A 158 -6.14 0.19 4.87
N VAL A 159 -7.15 0.71 4.17
CA VAL A 159 -7.90 0.00 3.11
C VAL A 159 -6.99 -0.71 2.09
N GLN A 160 -5.77 -0.22 1.86
CA GLN A 160 -4.79 -0.79 0.92
C GLN A 160 -4.10 -2.09 1.38
N VAL A 161 -3.98 -2.33 2.68
CA VAL A 161 -3.25 -3.48 3.25
C VAL A 161 -4.14 -4.74 3.26
N GLN A 162 -5.43 -4.56 3.51
CA GLN A 162 -6.42 -5.64 3.54
C GLN A 162 -6.54 -6.33 2.18
N ASP A 163 -6.63 -5.54 1.10
CA ASP A 163 -6.84 -6.05 -0.24
C ASP A 163 -5.68 -6.93 -0.71
N LYS A 164 -4.43 -6.63 -0.30
CA LYS A 164 -3.24 -7.44 -0.64
C LYS A 164 -3.17 -8.73 0.16
N ALA A 165 -3.36 -8.66 1.48
CA ALA A 165 -3.28 -9.83 2.34
C ALA A 165 -4.37 -10.86 1.98
N ILE A 166 -5.60 -10.40 1.72
CA ILE A 166 -6.71 -11.26 1.27
C ILE A 166 -6.42 -11.85 -0.12
N ALA A 167 -5.86 -11.07 -1.04
CA ALA A 167 -5.51 -11.56 -2.37
C ALA A 167 -4.42 -12.64 -2.33
N GLU A 168 -3.39 -12.46 -1.52
CA GLU A 168 -2.33 -13.46 -1.32
C GLU A 168 -2.86 -14.72 -0.65
N LEU A 169 -3.69 -14.60 0.41
CA LEU A 169 -4.35 -15.73 1.05
C LEU A 169 -5.22 -16.54 0.08
N LYS A 170 -5.89 -15.85 -0.86
CA LYS A 170 -6.70 -16.45 -1.93
C LYS A 170 -5.88 -16.88 -3.16
N LYS A 171 -4.54 -16.87 -3.09
CA LYS A 171 -3.63 -17.21 -4.20
C LYS A 171 -3.84 -16.42 -5.48
N LYS A 172 -4.41 -15.22 -5.39
CA LYS A 172 -4.75 -14.41 -6.56
C LYS A 172 -3.53 -13.96 -7.37
N PHE A 173 -2.35 -13.96 -6.77
CA PHE A 173 -1.10 -13.55 -7.41
C PHE A 173 -0.39 -14.67 -8.18
N ASP A 174 -0.94 -15.89 -8.21
CA ASP A 174 -0.31 -17.03 -8.88
C ASP A 174 -0.08 -16.78 -10.38
N ILE A 175 -1.00 -16.07 -11.05
CA ILE A 175 -0.83 -15.64 -12.46
C ILE A 175 0.49 -14.89 -12.64
N ILE A 176 0.80 -13.97 -11.72
CA ILE A 176 2.02 -13.16 -11.76
C ILE A 176 3.22 -14.03 -11.39
N LYS A 177 3.16 -14.74 -10.25
CA LYS A 177 4.25 -15.58 -9.73
C LYS A 177 4.70 -16.62 -10.77
N GLU A 178 3.77 -17.32 -11.41
CA GLU A 178 4.06 -18.32 -12.44
C GLU A 178 4.74 -17.70 -13.67
N THR A 179 4.31 -16.50 -14.06
CA THR A 179 4.82 -15.81 -15.27
C THR A 179 6.24 -15.31 -15.06
N ILE A 180 6.54 -14.75 -13.88
CA ILE A 180 7.85 -14.14 -13.60
C ILE A 180 8.83 -15.08 -12.91
N LYS A 181 8.47 -16.35 -12.64
CA LYS A 181 9.27 -17.28 -11.82
C LYS A 181 10.75 -17.43 -12.19
N ASN A 182 11.09 -17.19 -13.46
CA ASN A 182 12.46 -17.29 -13.97
C ASN A 182 13.19 -15.94 -14.03
N GLU A 183 12.51 -14.84 -13.67
CA GLU A 183 13.08 -13.51 -13.66
C GLU A 183 13.81 -13.25 -12.34
N PRO A 184 14.95 -12.53 -12.35
CA PRO A 184 15.80 -12.35 -11.18
C PRO A 184 15.13 -11.59 -10.04
N PHE A 185 14.09 -10.79 -10.35
CA PHE A 185 13.37 -9.98 -9.38
C PHE A 185 12.16 -10.69 -8.77
N SER A 186 11.83 -11.90 -9.22
CA SER A 186 10.67 -12.68 -8.74
C SER A 186 10.70 -12.89 -7.23
N GLU A 187 11.87 -13.23 -6.69
CA GLU A 187 12.08 -13.43 -5.26
C GLU A 187 12.16 -12.12 -4.45
N ASP A 188 12.32 -10.97 -5.11
CA ASP A 188 12.42 -9.65 -4.48
C ASP A 188 11.08 -8.89 -4.45
N ILE A 189 9.96 -9.58 -4.71
CA ILE A 189 8.62 -9.03 -4.59
C ILE A 189 7.99 -9.37 -3.23
N ALA A 190 7.64 -8.32 -2.49
CA ALA A 190 6.83 -8.36 -1.28
C ALA A 190 5.34 -8.53 -1.63
N TYR A 191 4.78 -9.71 -1.37
CA TYR A 191 3.36 -10.03 -1.54
C TYR A 191 2.55 -9.79 -0.27
N ARG A 192 3.22 -9.73 0.89
CA ARG A 192 2.61 -9.51 2.22
C ARG A 192 3.19 -8.26 2.89
N GLU A 193 2.45 -7.72 3.85
CA GLU A 193 2.96 -6.65 4.72
C GLU A 193 4.13 -7.21 5.56
N ASN A 194 5.23 -6.46 5.67
CA ASN A 194 6.46 -6.80 6.42
C ASN A 194 7.42 -7.81 5.77
N GLU A 195 7.24 -8.19 4.50
CA GLU A 195 8.31 -8.87 3.76
C GLU A 195 9.46 -7.88 3.47
N GLU A 196 10.68 -8.18 3.92
CA GLU A 196 11.88 -7.37 3.69
C GLU A 196 12.41 -7.55 2.27
N LYS A 197 11.61 -7.11 1.29
CA LYS A 197 11.94 -7.16 -0.14
C LYS A 197 11.80 -5.77 -0.77
N ASN A 198 12.52 -5.53 -1.87
CA ASN A 198 12.62 -4.18 -2.44
C ASN A 198 11.42 -3.77 -3.31
N ILE A 199 10.65 -4.74 -3.81
CA ILE A 199 9.53 -4.48 -4.75
C ILE A 199 8.21 -4.80 -4.08
N ASP A 200 7.37 -3.79 -3.82
CA ASP A 200 6.00 -4.02 -3.36
C ASP A 200 5.14 -4.59 -4.52
N VAL A 201 4.36 -5.65 -4.28
CA VAL A 201 3.39 -6.19 -5.25
C VAL A 201 2.44 -5.11 -5.80
N ALA A 202 2.09 -4.08 -5.03
CA ALA A 202 1.32 -2.94 -5.54
C ALA A 202 2.00 -2.25 -6.73
N ASP A 203 3.34 -2.15 -6.72
CA ASP A 203 4.05 -1.56 -7.83
C ASP A 203 3.98 -2.46 -9.08
N ILE A 204 3.98 -3.78 -8.90
CA ILE A 204 3.72 -4.75 -9.99
C ILE A 204 2.32 -4.50 -10.57
N LEU A 205 1.29 -4.50 -9.72
CA LEU A 205 -0.10 -4.32 -10.16
C LEU A 205 -0.32 -2.96 -10.83
N THR A 206 0.32 -1.91 -10.34
CA THR A 206 0.28 -0.58 -10.95
C THR A 206 0.89 -0.56 -12.36
N VAL A 207 2.00 -1.26 -12.58
CA VAL A 207 2.61 -1.38 -13.91
C VAL A 207 1.69 -2.17 -14.84
N LEU A 208 1.19 -3.33 -14.41
CA LEU A 208 0.28 -4.16 -15.23
C LEU A 208 -1.04 -3.44 -15.54
N PHE A 209 -1.58 -2.68 -14.59
CA PHE A 209 -2.80 -1.90 -14.80
C PHE A 209 -2.69 -0.94 -15.99
N MET A 210 -1.52 -0.33 -16.25
CA MET A 210 -1.31 0.54 -17.43
C MET A 210 -1.57 -0.16 -18.77
N PHE A 211 -1.43 -1.48 -18.81
CA PHE A 211 -1.57 -2.30 -20.01
C PHE A 211 -2.86 -3.13 -20.01
N ASN A 212 -3.77 -2.92 -19.05
CA ASN A 212 -5.07 -3.59 -19.03
C ASN A 212 -5.96 -3.06 -20.17
N LEU A 213 -6.01 -3.78 -21.31
CA LEU A 213 -6.82 -3.38 -22.47
C LEU A 213 -8.32 -3.39 -22.20
N GLU A 214 -8.86 -4.19 -21.27
CA GLU A 214 -10.28 -4.14 -20.91
C GLU A 214 -10.67 -2.75 -20.35
N LYS A 215 -9.78 -2.15 -19.55
CA LYS A 215 -9.99 -0.80 -18.97
C LYS A 215 -9.55 0.32 -19.88
N HIS A 216 -8.48 0.12 -20.64
CA HIS A 216 -7.80 1.16 -21.40
C HIS A 216 -7.89 0.97 -22.92
N ASN A 217 -8.93 0.30 -23.43
CA ASN A 217 -9.08 0.01 -24.87
C ASN A 217 -9.19 1.23 -25.80
N ALA A 218 -9.42 2.43 -25.27
CA ALA A 218 -9.71 3.62 -26.07
C ALA A 218 -8.70 4.76 -25.85
N ARG A 219 -8.65 5.68 -26.83
CA ARG A 219 -7.75 6.86 -26.84
C ARG A 219 -8.07 7.89 -25.76
N ASP A 220 -9.22 7.78 -25.11
CA ASP A 220 -9.70 8.66 -24.04
C ASP A 220 -9.59 8.02 -22.64
N LYS A 221 -9.44 6.69 -22.56
CA LYS A 221 -9.31 5.94 -21.31
C LYS A 221 -7.85 5.77 -20.88
N MET A 222 -7.23 6.85 -20.42
CA MET A 222 -5.84 6.81 -19.94
C MET A 222 -5.70 6.18 -18.55
N ALA A 223 -4.57 5.51 -18.32
CA ALA A 223 -4.26 4.82 -17.07
C ALA A 223 -3.71 5.76 -15.98
N VAL A 224 -4.28 6.96 -15.83
CA VAL A 224 -3.80 7.98 -14.87
C VAL A 224 -3.87 7.47 -13.43
N SER A 225 -4.85 6.61 -13.12
CA SER A 225 -4.99 5.95 -11.82
C SER A 225 -3.76 5.12 -11.41
N SER A 226 -2.95 4.66 -12.37
CA SER A 226 -1.66 4.01 -12.09
C SER A 226 -0.74 4.93 -11.29
N TYR A 227 -0.77 6.24 -11.58
CA TYR A 227 0.00 7.23 -10.84
C TYR A 227 -0.75 7.75 -9.60
N SER A 228 -2.05 8.05 -9.74
CA SER A 228 -2.80 8.77 -8.70
C SER A 228 -3.39 7.89 -7.60
N SER A 229 -3.59 6.58 -7.84
CA SER A 229 -4.25 5.67 -6.89
C SER A 229 -3.76 4.22 -7.02
N LYS A 230 -2.75 3.85 -6.22
CA LYS A 230 -2.32 2.46 -6.07
C LYS A 230 -3.46 1.53 -5.64
N ASN A 231 -4.35 2.02 -4.77
CA ASN A 231 -5.50 1.24 -4.29
C ASN A 231 -6.43 0.82 -5.44
N THR A 232 -6.65 1.71 -6.41
CA THR A 232 -7.48 1.41 -7.58
C THR A 232 -6.86 0.29 -8.41
N CYS A 233 -5.53 0.27 -8.56
CA CYS A 233 -4.83 -0.78 -9.30
C CYS A 233 -4.95 -2.14 -8.61
N ILE A 234 -4.82 -2.17 -7.28
CA ILE A 234 -4.99 -3.39 -6.48
C ILE A 234 -6.42 -3.91 -6.62
N LYS A 235 -7.42 -3.03 -6.47
CA LYS A 235 -8.83 -3.40 -6.60
C LYS A 235 -9.19 -3.87 -7.99
N ASP A 236 -8.65 -3.26 -9.04
CA ASP A 236 -8.88 -3.70 -10.41
C ASP A 236 -8.40 -5.13 -10.63
N TYR A 237 -7.19 -5.44 -10.16
CA TYR A 237 -6.63 -6.80 -10.22
C TYR A 237 -7.48 -7.81 -9.45
N THR A 238 -7.84 -7.50 -8.21
CA THR A 238 -8.60 -8.44 -7.37
C THR A 238 -10.02 -8.66 -7.90
N GLN A 239 -10.68 -7.62 -8.42
CA GLN A 239 -12.00 -7.71 -9.05
C GLN A 239 -11.96 -8.47 -10.37
N ALA A 240 -10.92 -8.26 -11.20
CA ALA A 240 -10.72 -9.03 -12.42
C ALA A 240 -10.52 -10.53 -12.10
N TYR A 241 -9.75 -10.84 -11.06
CA TYR A 241 -9.59 -12.21 -10.60
C TYR A 241 -10.94 -12.82 -10.16
N ASP A 242 -11.68 -12.16 -9.26
CA ASP A 242 -12.97 -12.66 -8.77
C ASP A 242 -13.97 -12.86 -9.92
N LYS A 243 -14.05 -11.89 -10.84
CA LYS A 243 -14.94 -11.95 -12.01
C LYS A 243 -14.66 -13.16 -12.92
N TYR A 244 -13.41 -13.53 -13.14
CA TYR A 244 -13.06 -14.49 -14.20
C TYR A 244 -12.61 -15.86 -13.68
N GLU A 245 -11.96 -15.94 -12.52
CA GLU A 245 -11.50 -17.22 -11.95
C GLU A 245 -12.63 -17.94 -11.20
N GLU A 246 -13.49 -17.22 -10.45
CA GLU A 246 -14.66 -17.83 -9.78
C GLU A 246 -15.65 -18.40 -10.81
N ASN A 247 -15.72 -17.79 -12.00
CA ASN A 247 -16.57 -18.23 -13.11
C ASN A 247 -15.91 -19.28 -14.04
N LYS A 248 -14.77 -19.87 -13.65
CA LYS A 248 -13.99 -20.85 -14.44
C LYS A 248 -13.61 -20.37 -15.84
N ASN A 249 -13.41 -19.06 -16.03
CA ASN A 249 -13.09 -18.44 -17.30
C ASN A 249 -11.81 -17.58 -17.21
N LYS A 250 -10.76 -18.17 -16.64
CA LYS A 250 -9.41 -17.60 -16.49
C LYS A 250 -8.88 -16.96 -17.77
N ASN A 251 -9.16 -17.56 -18.93
CA ASN A 251 -8.69 -17.08 -20.24
C ASN A 251 -9.23 -15.68 -20.59
N ASN A 252 -10.35 -15.26 -20.00
CA ASN A 252 -10.90 -13.93 -20.20
C ASN A 252 -10.35 -12.88 -19.23
N ASN A 253 -9.58 -13.28 -18.21
CA ASN A 253 -8.94 -12.34 -17.28
C ASN A 253 -7.87 -11.52 -18.01
N PRO A 254 -7.96 -10.17 -18.06
CA PRO A 254 -7.01 -9.34 -18.79
C PRO A 254 -5.55 -9.51 -18.32
N TYR A 255 -5.33 -9.83 -17.03
CA TYR A 255 -3.99 -10.09 -16.50
C TYR A 255 -3.46 -11.48 -16.87
N TYR A 256 -4.35 -12.45 -17.11
CA TYR A 256 -3.98 -13.75 -17.65
C TYR A 256 -3.64 -13.68 -19.14
N LYS A 257 -4.39 -12.89 -19.91
CA LYS A 257 -4.08 -12.59 -21.32
C LYS A 257 -2.73 -11.89 -21.48
N MET A 258 -2.33 -11.11 -20.48
CA MET A 258 -1.08 -10.34 -20.49
C MET A 258 0.19 -11.18 -20.33
N ARG A 259 0.11 -12.46 -19.92
CA ARG A 259 1.28 -13.26 -19.56
C ARG A 259 2.37 -13.33 -20.64
N SER A 260 1.97 -13.39 -21.91
CA SER A 260 2.87 -13.40 -23.08
C SER A 260 3.72 -12.15 -23.23
N VAL A 261 3.28 -11.00 -22.70
CA VAL A 261 3.97 -9.71 -22.82
C VAL A 261 4.42 -9.14 -21.46
N MET A 262 4.03 -9.79 -20.36
CA MET A 262 4.22 -9.31 -18.99
C MET A 262 5.69 -9.05 -18.64
N ILE A 263 6.58 -9.96 -19.03
CA ILE A 263 8.02 -9.84 -18.80
C ILE A 263 8.59 -8.64 -19.58
N ASP A 264 8.17 -8.46 -20.84
CA ASP A 264 8.62 -7.35 -21.68
C ASP A 264 8.20 -6.00 -21.09
N ILE A 265 7.00 -5.92 -20.49
CA ILE A 265 6.54 -4.71 -19.80
C ILE A 265 7.51 -4.32 -18.67
N PHE A 266 7.98 -5.28 -17.86
CA PHE A 266 8.94 -4.99 -16.79
C PHE A 266 10.34 -4.64 -17.33
N LYS A 267 10.78 -5.30 -18.40
CA LYS A 267 12.03 -4.95 -19.09
C LYS A 267 11.97 -3.54 -19.68
N LEU A 268 10.82 -3.18 -20.27
CA LEU A 268 10.57 -1.86 -20.84
C LEU A 268 10.56 -0.78 -19.76
N TYR A 269 9.98 -1.06 -18.58
CA TYR A 269 10.05 -0.17 -17.42
C TYR A 269 11.51 0.19 -17.10
N ASP A 270 12.36 -0.82 -16.91
CA ASP A 270 13.76 -0.62 -16.55
C ASP A 270 14.55 0.06 -17.68
N LEU A 271 14.26 -0.27 -18.94
CA LEU A 271 14.85 0.42 -20.10
C LEU A 271 14.52 1.90 -20.10
N ILE A 272 13.26 2.27 -19.84
CA ILE A 272 12.84 3.66 -19.78
C ILE A 272 13.55 4.35 -18.60
N GLU A 273 13.48 3.76 -17.41
CA GLU A 273 14.04 4.32 -16.18
C GLU A 273 15.53 4.64 -16.31
N ARG A 274 16.32 3.68 -16.81
CA ARG A 274 17.77 3.85 -17.00
C ARG A 274 18.13 4.82 -18.13
N SER A 275 17.24 5.00 -19.11
CA SER A 275 17.52 5.79 -20.31
C SER A 275 17.08 7.25 -20.21
N MET A 276 16.31 7.62 -19.18
CA MET A 276 15.77 8.98 -19.02
C MET A 276 16.81 10.09 -19.20
N ALA A 277 17.96 9.95 -18.53
CA ALA A 277 19.02 10.96 -18.60
C ALA A 277 19.66 11.05 -19.99
N LYS A 278 19.85 9.90 -20.66
CA LYS A 278 20.40 9.82 -22.02
C LYS A 278 19.44 10.44 -23.02
N LYS A 279 18.17 10.00 -23.03
CA LYS A 279 17.13 10.49 -23.95
C LYS A 279 16.82 11.98 -23.75
N TYR A 280 16.91 12.50 -22.52
CA TYR A 280 16.81 13.94 -22.28
C TYR A 280 17.94 14.73 -22.95
N ARG A 281 19.19 14.26 -22.83
CA ARG A 281 20.36 14.92 -23.44
C ARG A 281 20.33 14.87 -24.96
N GLU A 282 19.83 13.78 -25.56
CA GLU A 282 19.64 13.66 -27.01
C GLU A 282 18.71 14.76 -27.57
N GLY A 283 17.75 15.25 -26.76
CA GLY A 283 16.81 16.30 -27.16
C GLY A 283 17.12 17.69 -26.59
N ASN A 284 18.05 17.81 -25.65
CA ASN A 284 18.47 19.08 -25.04
C ASN A 284 20.00 19.14 -24.99
N ASN A 285 20.63 19.64 -26.05
CA ASN A 285 22.06 19.90 -26.09
C ASN A 285 22.46 20.80 -24.91
N ASN A 286 23.47 20.40 -24.13
CA ASN A 286 23.92 21.04 -22.88
C ASN A 286 22.92 20.98 -21.70
N GLY A 287 21.82 20.23 -21.83
CA GLY A 287 20.84 20.05 -20.76
C GLY A 287 21.37 19.19 -19.61
N ALA A 288 21.44 19.75 -18.41
CA ALA A 288 21.78 18.99 -17.20
C ALA A 288 20.54 18.28 -16.63
N TYR A 289 20.38 16.98 -16.92
CA TYR A 289 19.22 16.19 -16.45
C TYR A 289 19.05 16.23 -14.92
N GLY A 290 20.15 16.17 -14.17
CA GLY A 290 20.13 16.27 -12.71
C GLY A 290 19.63 17.62 -12.16
N ARG A 291 19.47 18.66 -12.98
CA ARG A 291 18.85 19.94 -12.57
C ARG A 291 17.33 19.96 -12.79
N VAL A 292 16.75 18.94 -13.42
CA VAL A 292 15.31 18.83 -13.60
C VAL A 292 14.67 18.55 -12.24
N LYS A 293 13.71 19.40 -11.83
CA LYS A 293 13.06 19.29 -10.50
C LYS A 293 12.44 17.91 -10.30
N GLY A 294 12.78 17.28 -9.17
CA GLY A 294 12.34 15.94 -8.79
C GLY A 294 13.25 14.80 -9.23
N VAL A 295 14.26 15.07 -10.08
CA VAL A 295 15.32 14.10 -10.38
C VAL A 295 16.33 14.11 -9.25
N GLU A 296 16.64 12.92 -8.71
CA GLU A 296 17.71 12.75 -7.73
C GLU A 296 18.99 12.32 -8.45
N VAL A 297 20.16 12.80 -7.99
CA VAL A 297 21.48 12.44 -8.53
C VAL A 297 22.23 11.60 -7.51
N ALA A 298 22.82 10.50 -7.96
CA ALA A 298 23.61 9.60 -7.13
C ALA A 298 24.80 10.35 -6.50
N LYS A 299 25.11 10.05 -5.24
CA LYS A 299 26.35 10.52 -4.61
C LYS A 299 27.50 9.61 -5.08
N SER A 300 28.72 10.15 -5.22
CA SER A 300 29.79 9.59 -6.07
C SER A 300 29.95 8.06 -6.03
N GLU A 301 29.94 7.43 -4.86
CA GLU A 301 30.15 5.98 -4.71
C GLU A 301 28.86 5.13 -4.67
N ALA A 302 27.70 5.73 -4.39
CA ALA A 302 26.44 5.01 -4.24
C ALA A 302 25.50 5.25 -5.44
N LYS A 303 25.49 4.30 -6.38
CA LYS A 303 24.56 4.31 -7.52
C LYS A 303 23.15 3.93 -7.10
N PHE A 304 22.15 4.48 -7.79
CA PHE A 304 20.79 3.95 -7.73
C PHE A 304 20.69 2.64 -8.50
N LYS A 305 19.63 1.87 -8.27
CA LYS A 305 19.33 0.63 -8.99
C LYS A 305 17.98 0.73 -9.68
N SER A 306 17.89 0.22 -10.91
CA SER A 306 16.61 0.13 -11.63
C SER A 306 15.67 -0.81 -10.88
N LYS A 307 14.36 -0.57 -11.05
CA LYS A 307 13.35 -1.13 -10.17
C LYS A 307 13.31 -2.66 -10.16
N PHE A 308 13.34 -3.29 -11.33
CA PHE A 308 13.16 -4.74 -11.44
C PHE A 308 14.50 -5.46 -11.51
N TYR A 309 15.34 -5.13 -12.48
CA TYR A 309 16.58 -5.88 -12.76
C TYR A 309 17.81 -5.31 -12.05
N GLY A 310 17.67 -4.24 -11.28
CA GLY A 310 18.72 -3.75 -10.40
C GLY A 310 19.94 -3.14 -11.11
N TYR A 311 19.80 -2.69 -12.36
CA TYR A 311 20.88 -2.07 -13.12
C TYR A 311 21.29 -0.74 -12.48
N GLU A 312 22.59 -0.44 -12.46
CA GLU A 312 23.10 0.79 -11.87
C GLU A 312 22.67 2.04 -12.65
N MET A 313 22.32 3.11 -11.92
CA MET A 313 21.88 4.38 -12.48
C MET A 313 22.46 5.57 -11.70
N ASP A 314 22.83 6.62 -12.45
CA ASP A 314 23.30 7.89 -11.89
C ASP A 314 22.18 8.82 -11.46
N HIS A 315 20.98 8.61 -12.01
CA HIS A 315 19.83 9.47 -11.79
C HIS A 315 18.63 8.61 -11.41
N LYS A 316 17.85 9.11 -10.46
CA LYS A 316 16.56 8.52 -10.11
C LYS A 316 15.45 9.47 -10.55
N THR A 317 14.57 8.95 -11.40
CA THR A 317 13.50 9.72 -12.02
C THR A 317 12.20 9.57 -11.25
N PRO A 318 11.41 10.65 -11.05
CA PRO A 318 10.12 10.55 -10.40
C PRO A 318 9.12 9.77 -11.27
N LYS A 319 8.29 8.94 -10.62
CA LYS A 319 7.24 8.13 -11.28
C LYS A 319 6.28 8.96 -12.14
N GLY A 320 6.06 10.23 -11.78
CA GLY A 320 5.22 11.14 -12.56
C GLY A 320 5.74 11.44 -13.97
N PHE A 321 7.03 11.17 -14.23
CA PHE A 321 7.59 11.19 -15.58
C PHE A 321 7.60 9.81 -16.23
N LEU A 322 7.95 8.76 -15.47
CA LEU A 322 8.08 7.41 -16.00
C LEU A 322 6.74 6.82 -16.44
N TYR A 323 5.70 6.97 -15.62
CA TYR A 323 4.42 6.27 -15.82
C TYR A 323 3.68 6.72 -17.08
N PRO A 324 3.57 8.03 -17.40
CA PRO A 324 2.98 8.46 -18.67
C PRO A 324 3.72 7.90 -19.90
N ILE A 325 5.06 7.85 -19.85
CA ILE A 325 5.89 7.33 -20.95
C ILE A 325 5.68 5.83 -21.11
N LEU A 326 5.81 5.06 -20.03
CA LEU A 326 5.60 3.61 -20.06
C LEU A 326 4.18 3.26 -20.52
N GLY A 327 3.17 3.92 -19.95
CA GLY A 327 1.77 3.69 -20.29
C GLY A 327 1.42 4.04 -21.74
N ALA A 328 2.21 4.87 -22.43
CA ALA A 328 2.02 5.17 -23.85
C ALA A 328 2.24 3.93 -24.74
N PHE A 329 3.15 3.03 -24.35
CA PHE A 329 3.48 1.84 -25.13
C PHE A 329 2.34 0.82 -25.21
N ARG A 330 1.32 0.92 -24.37
CA ARG A 330 0.08 0.13 -24.54
C ARG A 330 -0.56 0.37 -25.93
N ALA A 331 -0.24 1.47 -26.61
CA ALA A 331 -0.63 1.73 -28.00
C ALA A 331 -0.15 0.63 -28.97
N LEU A 332 0.93 -0.07 -28.62
CA LEU A 332 1.50 -1.17 -29.40
C LEU A 332 0.96 -2.53 -28.98
N LEU A 333 0.07 -2.64 -27.99
CA LEU A 333 -0.58 -3.89 -27.65
C LEU A 333 -1.83 -4.13 -28.49
N GLU A 334 -2.12 -5.39 -28.73
CA GLU A 334 -3.40 -5.90 -29.22
C GLU A 334 -3.78 -7.18 -28.47
N GLU A 335 -5.07 -7.50 -28.49
CA GLU A 335 -5.55 -8.82 -28.10
C GLU A 335 -5.75 -9.67 -29.36
N LYS A 336 -5.07 -10.81 -29.42
CA LYS A 336 -5.16 -11.79 -30.51
C LYS A 336 -5.30 -13.19 -29.92
N ASP A 337 -6.28 -13.95 -30.39
CA ASP A 337 -6.54 -15.33 -29.96
C ASP A 337 -6.65 -15.48 -28.43
N GLY A 338 -7.25 -14.49 -27.76
CA GLY A 338 -7.45 -14.49 -26.31
C GLY A 338 -6.18 -14.25 -25.50
N SER A 339 -5.09 -13.74 -26.10
CA SER A 339 -3.86 -13.32 -25.42
C SER A 339 -3.42 -11.94 -25.89
N TYR A 340 -2.66 -11.22 -25.07
CA TYR A 340 -2.07 -9.95 -25.50
C TYR A 340 -0.80 -10.20 -26.30
N SER A 341 -0.55 -9.38 -27.31
CA SER A 341 0.67 -9.43 -28.10
C SER A 341 1.10 -8.02 -28.50
N TRP A 342 2.40 -7.85 -28.73
CA TRP A 342 2.94 -6.62 -29.27
C TRP A 342 2.76 -6.60 -30.79
N LYS A 343 2.08 -5.57 -31.30
CA LYS A 343 1.97 -5.28 -32.75
C LYS A 343 3.31 -4.90 -33.38
N ALA A 344 4.22 -4.38 -32.57
CA ALA A 344 5.58 -4.01 -32.95
C ALA A 344 6.48 -4.02 -31.71
N ASP A 345 7.79 -4.17 -31.92
CA ASP A 345 8.76 -4.24 -30.83
C ASP A 345 8.75 -2.94 -29.99
N PRO A 346 8.35 -2.99 -28.70
CA PRO A 346 8.28 -1.80 -27.87
C PRO A 346 9.66 -1.20 -27.53
N PHE A 347 10.72 -2.01 -27.55
CA PHE A 347 12.08 -1.57 -27.28
C PHE A 347 12.64 -0.75 -28.45
N GLU A 348 12.43 -1.20 -29.69
CA GLU A 348 12.79 -0.43 -30.89
C GLU A 348 12.05 0.91 -30.95
N TYR A 349 10.74 0.89 -30.66
CA TYR A 349 9.94 2.11 -30.62
C TYR A 349 10.40 3.07 -29.52
N PHE A 350 10.85 2.56 -28.37
CA PHE A 350 11.42 3.42 -27.33
C PHE A 350 12.78 3.99 -27.72
N GLU A 351 13.62 3.25 -28.44
CA GLU A 351 14.88 3.81 -28.92
C GLU A 351 14.65 4.98 -29.89
N GLU A 352 13.68 4.86 -30.79
CA GLU A 352 13.33 5.89 -31.77
C GLU A 352 12.59 7.09 -31.15
N LEU A 353 11.56 6.84 -30.34
CA LEU A 353 10.68 7.87 -29.81
C LEU A 353 11.12 8.41 -28.44
N GLY A 354 11.98 7.68 -27.73
CA GLY A 354 12.31 7.95 -26.32
C GLY A 354 12.80 9.37 -26.08
N LYS A 355 13.56 9.95 -27.02
CA LYS A 355 13.97 11.35 -26.99
C LYS A 355 12.76 12.28 -26.88
N ASN A 356 11.82 12.16 -27.83
CA ASN A 356 10.64 13.03 -27.90
C ASN A 356 9.74 12.82 -26.67
N LEU A 357 9.48 11.57 -26.28
CA LEU A 357 8.64 11.26 -25.12
C LEU A 357 9.20 11.86 -23.81
N VAL A 358 10.52 11.81 -23.63
CA VAL A 358 11.20 12.36 -22.45
C VAL A 358 11.19 13.89 -22.47
N VAL A 359 11.48 14.51 -23.61
CA VAL A 359 11.48 15.99 -23.75
C VAL A 359 10.09 16.55 -23.49
N ASP A 360 9.07 16.02 -24.18
CA ASP A 360 7.66 16.44 -24.02
C ASP A 360 7.24 16.36 -22.54
N THR A 361 7.64 15.30 -21.84
CA THR A 361 7.32 15.10 -20.42
C THR A 361 7.96 16.15 -19.51
N ILE A 362 9.22 16.51 -19.77
CA ILE A 362 9.94 17.49 -18.96
C ILE A 362 9.47 18.91 -19.28
N GLU A 363 9.18 19.21 -20.54
CA GLU A 363 8.55 20.48 -20.94
C GLU A 363 7.16 20.63 -20.32
N ARG A 364 6.37 19.55 -20.30
CA ARG A 364 5.09 19.56 -19.61
C ARG A 364 5.27 19.86 -18.13
N SER A 365 6.27 19.27 -17.47
CA SER A 365 6.62 19.60 -16.09
C SER A 365 6.90 21.08 -15.89
N ARG A 366 7.70 21.70 -16.77
CA ARG A 366 8.01 23.13 -16.73
C ARG A 366 6.75 23.99 -16.87
N SER A 367 5.87 23.65 -17.82
CA SER A 367 4.60 24.35 -18.03
C SER A 367 3.65 24.26 -16.83
N LEU A 368 3.78 23.21 -16.02
CA LEU A 368 3.01 22.99 -14.79
C LEU A 368 3.76 23.46 -13.53
N GLY A 369 4.69 24.42 -13.66
CA GLY A 369 5.43 25.01 -12.54
C GLY A 369 6.57 24.12 -12.01
N ASN A 370 7.20 23.34 -12.89
CA ASN A 370 8.23 22.35 -12.55
C ASN A 370 7.71 21.31 -11.55
N ASN A 371 6.59 20.66 -11.86
CA ASN A 371 5.87 19.77 -10.95
C ASN A 371 5.69 18.37 -11.54
N PRO A 372 6.58 17.41 -11.22
CA PRO A 372 6.46 16.03 -11.67
C PRO A 372 5.15 15.36 -11.25
N ASN A 373 4.61 15.74 -10.08
CA ASN A 373 3.36 15.18 -9.59
C ASN A 373 2.15 15.69 -10.36
N ALA A 374 2.19 16.94 -10.84
CA ALA A 374 1.15 17.46 -11.73
C ALA A 374 1.17 16.74 -13.08
N VAL A 375 2.36 16.50 -13.66
CA VAL A 375 2.51 15.73 -14.90
C VAL A 375 1.93 14.33 -14.79
N GLY A 376 2.24 13.61 -13.70
CA GLY A 376 1.71 12.26 -13.48
C GLY A 376 0.18 12.20 -13.39
N LYS A 377 -0.48 13.29 -12.99
CA LYS A 377 -1.95 13.41 -12.89
C LYS A 377 -2.61 14.02 -14.12
N ASP A 378 -1.84 14.46 -15.11
CA ASP A 378 -2.36 15.19 -16.26
C ASP A 378 -2.80 14.24 -17.38
N THR A 379 -4.09 13.96 -17.46
CA THR A 379 -4.69 13.11 -18.48
C THR A 379 -4.31 13.51 -19.92
N ASN A 380 -4.15 14.81 -20.20
CA ASN A 380 -3.81 15.26 -21.55
C ASN A 380 -2.38 14.87 -21.92
N HIS A 381 -1.45 14.91 -20.96
CA HIS A 381 -0.07 14.48 -21.17
C HIS A 381 0.01 12.99 -21.49
N TRP A 382 -0.70 12.15 -20.72
CA TRP A 382 -0.80 10.72 -21.00
C TRP A 382 -1.35 10.45 -22.40
N LYS A 383 -2.39 11.18 -22.80
CA LYS A 383 -3.01 11.06 -24.12
C LYS A 383 -2.07 11.50 -25.25
N GLN A 384 -1.32 12.58 -25.06
CA GLN A 384 -0.31 13.05 -26.02
C GLN A 384 0.74 11.98 -26.27
N LEU A 385 1.36 11.45 -25.22
CA LEU A 385 2.41 10.43 -25.37
C LEU A 385 1.87 9.15 -26.01
N TYR A 386 0.68 8.70 -25.61
CA TYR A 386 0.00 7.57 -26.26
C TYR A 386 -0.19 7.80 -27.76
N ASN A 387 -0.65 8.99 -28.15
CA ASN A 387 -0.85 9.34 -29.55
C ASN A 387 0.47 9.42 -30.32
N ASN A 388 1.57 9.86 -29.70
CA ASN A 388 2.89 9.88 -30.34
C ASN A 388 3.31 8.45 -30.73
N VAL A 389 3.20 7.49 -29.80
CA VAL A 389 3.53 6.08 -30.07
C VAL A 389 2.60 5.48 -31.12
N LEU A 390 1.27 5.72 -30.99
CA LEU A 390 0.30 5.21 -31.95
C LEU A 390 0.51 5.79 -33.36
N THR A 391 0.80 7.08 -33.47
CA THR A 391 1.03 7.74 -34.76
C THR A 391 2.27 7.19 -35.44
N GLN A 392 3.38 7.01 -34.70
CA GLN A 392 4.58 6.40 -35.25
C GLN A 392 4.31 4.97 -35.75
N TYR A 393 3.50 4.21 -35.01
CA TYR A 393 3.11 2.87 -35.44
C TYR A 393 2.34 2.92 -36.76
N LEU A 394 1.32 3.77 -36.87
CA LEU A 394 0.52 3.87 -38.09
C LEU A 394 1.32 4.37 -39.29
N LEU A 395 2.25 5.32 -39.11
CA LEU A 395 3.12 5.80 -40.19
C LEU A 395 4.02 4.69 -40.76
N LYS A 396 4.57 3.83 -39.90
CA LYS A 396 5.38 2.67 -40.34
C LYS A 396 4.57 1.56 -41.01
N GLN A 397 3.25 1.55 -40.88
CA GLN A 397 2.39 0.60 -41.60
C GLN A 397 2.00 1.11 -42.99
N LEU A 398 2.19 2.41 -43.26
CA LEU A 398 1.86 3.06 -44.53
C LEU A 398 3.05 3.18 -45.48
N GLY A 399 4.28 3.20 -44.95
CA GLY A 399 5.52 3.13 -45.71
C GLY A 399 6.04 1.70 -45.75
#